data_AF-W7KV75-F1
#
_entry.id   AF-W7KV75-F1
#
_cell.length_a   1.000
_cell.length_b   1.000
_cell.length_c   1.000
_cell.angle_alpha   90.00
_cell.angle_beta   90.00
_cell.angle_gamma   90.00
#
_symmetry.space_group_name_H-M   'P 1'
#
loop_
_entity.id
_entity.type
_entity.pdbx_description
1 polymer ?
#
loop_
_entity_poly.entity_id
_entity_poly.type
_entity_poly.pdbx_seq_one_letter_code
_entity_poly.pdbx_strand_id
1 'polypeptide(L)'
;MIDELLSKELETDALQEIPINSFSNDLEVLKKLRLRYNDELHKREVKIYEELAESLFEVRLGKYLEDGKGGGSFDSFVFELLEKIKELYISLLTGNLVSNNERVMCKVTKKVIVDGRTLDKGDIAFLPIRLVVPLWIAEYIIPCKLVDN
;
A
#
# COMPACT_ATOMS: atom_id res chain seq x y z
N MET A 1 -15.67 -5.33 -18.06
CA MET A 1 -15.09 -6.00 -16.87
C MET A 1 -14.15 -5.10 -16.04
N ILE A 2 -12.81 -5.10 -16.21
CA ILE A 2 -11.94 -4.08 -15.54
C ILE A 2 -12.11 -2.73 -16.23
N ASP A 3 -12.26 -2.74 -17.54
CA ASP A 3 -12.71 -1.63 -18.38
C ASP A 3 -14.03 -1.02 -17.90
N GLU A 4 -14.99 -1.85 -17.45
CA GLU A 4 -16.26 -1.35 -16.89
C GLU A 4 -16.06 -0.72 -15.51
N LEU A 5 -15.23 -1.32 -14.65
CA LEU A 5 -14.89 -0.73 -13.36
C LEU A 5 -14.16 0.61 -13.54
N LEU A 6 -13.19 0.66 -14.46
CA LEU A 6 -12.48 1.88 -14.82
C LEU A 6 -13.43 2.94 -15.38
N SER A 7 -14.34 2.56 -16.29
CA SER A 7 -15.32 3.49 -16.85
C SER A 7 -16.22 4.07 -15.76
N LYS A 8 -16.75 3.23 -14.87
CA LYS A 8 -17.54 3.67 -13.72
C LYS A 8 -16.75 4.57 -12.78
N GLU A 9 -15.49 4.22 -12.52
CA GLU A 9 -14.63 5.06 -11.69
C GLU A 9 -14.41 6.42 -12.35
N LEU A 10 -14.25 6.50 -13.66
CA LEU A 10 -14.08 7.78 -14.37
C LEU A 10 -15.36 8.63 -14.43
N GLU A 11 -16.54 8.05 -14.25
CA GLU A 11 -17.83 8.75 -14.31
C GLU A 11 -18.13 9.62 -13.08
N THR A 12 -17.48 9.35 -11.95
CA THR A 12 -17.74 10.06 -10.69
C THR A 12 -16.44 10.60 -10.10
N ASP A 13 -16.47 11.78 -9.48
CA ASP A 13 -15.27 12.28 -8.78
C ASP A 13 -14.99 11.47 -7.50
N ALA A 14 -16.05 11.08 -6.79
CA ALA A 14 -15.92 10.29 -5.57
C ALA A 14 -15.38 8.88 -5.85
N LEU A 15 -14.57 8.37 -4.91
CA LEU A 15 -14.07 7.00 -4.91
C LEU A 15 -15.21 6.00 -4.72
N GLN A 16 -15.39 5.10 -5.69
CA GLN A 16 -16.48 4.12 -5.61
C GLN A 16 -16.14 2.91 -4.73
N GLU A 17 -17.17 2.33 -4.12
CA GLU A 17 -17.04 1.07 -3.37
C GLU A 17 -17.03 -0.13 -4.31
N ILE A 18 -15.92 -0.87 -4.34
CA ILE A 18 -15.76 -2.06 -5.18
C ILE A 18 -15.56 -3.30 -4.28
N PRO A 19 -16.55 -4.21 -4.20
CA PRO A 19 -16.41 -5.48 -3.51
C PRO A 19 -15.37 -6.39 -4.18
N ILE A 20 -14.59 -7.14 -3.39
CA ILE A 20 -13.58 -8.08 -3.93
C ILE A 20 -14.17 -9.17 -4.84
N ASN A 21 -15.43 -9.54 -4.61
CA ASN A 21 -16.11 -10.57 -5.39
C ASN A 21 -16.44 -10.11 -6.82
N SER A 22 -16.39 -8.80 -7.11
CA SER A 22 -16.82 -8.19 -8.37
C SER A 22 -15.98 -8.60 -9.59
N PHE A 23 -14.78 -9.14 -9.36
CA PHE A 23 -13.85 -9.55 -10.42
C PHE A 23 -13.31 -10.99 -10.18
N SER A 24 -13.97 -11.78 -9.33
CA SER A 24 -13.50 -13.11 -8.92
C SER A 24 -13.49 -14.14 -10.06
N ASN A 25 -14.54 -14.17 -10.89
CA ASN A 25 -14.62 -15.05 -12.07
C ASN A 25 -13.54 -14.70 -13.11
N ASP A 26 -13.21 -13.42 -13.18
CA ASP A 26 -12.34 -12.84 -14.19
C ASP A 26 -10.87 -13.15 -13.92
N LEU A 27 -10.50 -13.07 -12.63
CA LEU A 27 -9.21 -13.54 -12.15
C LEU A 27 -8.96 -15.00 -12.54
N GLU A 28 -9.98 -15.86 -12.47
CA GLU A 28 -9.83 -17.27 -12.84
C GLU A 28 -9.63 -17.48 -14.35
N VAL A 29 -10.28 -16.67 -15.19
CA VAL A 29 -10.05 -16.68 -16.65
C VAL A 29 -8.61 -16.25 -16.94
N LEU A 30 -8.16 -15.11 -16.40
CA LEU A 30 -6.81 -14.61 -16.61
C LEU A 30 -5.73 -15.56 -16.06
N LYS A 31 -5.98 -16.23 -14.91
CA LYS A 31 -5.09 -17.29 -14.39
C LYS A 31 -4.99 -18.46 -15.36
N LYS A 32 -6.13 -18.94 -15.90
CA LYS A 32 -6.13 -20.04 -16.88
C LYS A 32 -5.38 -19.67 -18.15
N LEU A 33 -5.55 -18.44 -18.64
CA LEU A 33 -4.82 -17.94 -19.80
C LEU A 33 -3.31 -18.01 -19.57
N ARG A 34 -2.83 -17.46 -18.44
CA ARG A 34 -1.41 -17.48 -18.06
C ARG A 34 -0.83 -18.90 -17.91
N LEU A 35 -1.61 -19.85 -17.39
CA LEU A 35 -1.13 -21.21 -17.12
C LEU A 35 -1.18 -22.13 -18.34
N ARG A 36 -2.16 -21.95 -19.22
CA ARG A 36 -2.42 -22.87 -20.34
C ARG A 36 -1.76 -22.45 -21.64
N TYR A 37 -1.54 -21.15 -21.84
CA TYR A 37 -1.09 -20.60 -23.10
C TYR A 37 0.22 -19.84 -22.92
N ASN A 38 1.16 -20.04 -23.85
CA ASN A 38 2.47 -19.35 -23.87
C ASN A 38 2.72 -18.67 -25.23
N ASP A 39 1.71 -18.59 -26.08
CA ASP A 39 1.78 -17.87 -27.34
C ASP A 39 1.64 -16.36 -27.14
N GLU A 40 2.11 -15.60 -28.13
CA GLU A 40 2.16 -14.13 -28.07
C GLU A 40 0.78 -13.47 -28.10
N LEU A 41 -0.25 -14.15 -28.62
CA LEU A 41 -1.60 -13.58 -28.67
C LEU A 41 -2.17 -13.48 -27.25
N HIS A 42 -2.17 -14.58 -26.50
CA HIS A 42 -2.70 -14.59 -25.13
C HIS A 42 -1.85 -13.75 -24.16
N LYS A 43 -0.52 -13.67 -24.38
CA LYS A 43 0.32 -12.73 -23.62
C LYS A 43 -0.10 -11.28 -23.83
N ARG A 44 -0.38 -10.88 -25.08
CA ARG A 44 -0.86 -9.53 -25.40
C ARG A 44 -2.23 -9.27 -24.80
N GLU A 45 -3.12 -10.25 -24.83
CA GLU A 45 -4.44 -10.15 -24.19
C GLU A 45 -4.31 -9.88 -22.69
N VAL A 46 -3.52 -10.68 -21.97
CA VAL A 46 -3.27 -10.48 -20.53
C VAL A 46 -2.65 -9.10 -20.25
N LYS A 47 -1.72 -8.66 -21.10
CA LYS A 47 -1.07 -7.35 -20.97
C LYS A 47 -2.06 -6.18 -21.05
N ILE A 48 -3.08 -6.26 -21.90
CA ILE A 48 -4.14 -5.24 -21.97
C ILE A 48 -4.88 -5.15 -20.62
N TYR A 49 -5.20 -6.27 -19.99
CA TYR A 49 -5.84 -6.27 -18.67
C TYR A 49 -4.93 -5.72 -17.56
N GLU A 50 -3.62 -5.90 -17.66
CA GLU A 50 -2.65 -5.32 -16.73
C GLU A 50 -2.58 -3.80 -16.87
N GLU A 51 -2.56 -3.28 -18.10
CA GLU A 51 -2.60 -1.84 -18.40
C GLU A 51 -3.90 -1.19 -17.90
N LEU A 52 -5.04 -1.89 -18.03
CA LEU A 52 -6.33 -1.44 -17.48
C LEU A 52 -6.32 -1.44 -15.94
N ALA A 53 -5.71 -2.45 -15.31
CA ALA A 53 -5.60 -2.50 -13.85
C ALA A 53 -4.70 -1.39 -13.30
N GLU A 54 -3.60 -1.06 -14.00
CA GLU A 54 -2.74 0.07 -13.70
C GLU A 54 -3.52 1.39 -13.78
N SER A 55 -4.26 1.61 -14.87
CA SER A 55 -5.09 2.80 -15.04
C SER A 55 -6.14 2.94 -13.93
N LEU A 56 -6.79 1.84 -13.54
CA LEU A 56 -7.76 1.83 -12.45
C LEU A 56 -7.11 2.20 -11.11
N PHE A 57 -5.91 1.67 -10.84
CA PHE A 57 -5.15 2.04 -9.65
C PHE A 57 -4.82 3.53 -9.62
N GLU A 58 -4.32 4.09 -10.72
CA GLU A 58 -3.95 5.50 -10.80
C GLU A 58 -5.15 6.44 -10.57
N VAL A 59 -6.29 6.16 -11.21
CA VAL A 59 -7.52 6.94 -11.03
C VAL A 59 -7.98 6.90 -9.57
N ARG A 60 -8.03 5.70 -8.99
CA ARG A 60 -8.48 5.52 -7.60
C ARG A 60 -7.53 6.17 -6.60
N LEU A 61 -6.22 6.10 -6.85
CA LEU A 61 -5.21 6.80 -6.06
C LEU A 61 -5.39 8.32 -6.13
N GLY A 62 -5.59 8.87 -7.33
CA GLY A 62 -5.82 10.30 -7.53
C GLY A 62 -7.00 10.80 -6.70
N LYS A 63 -8.15 10.14 -6.81
CA LYS A 63 -9.35 10.46 -6.04
C LYS A 63 -9.15 10.36 -4.53
N TYR A 64 -8.45 9.32 -4.08
CA TYR A 64 -8.14 9.17 -2.66
C TYR A 64 -7.27 10.32 -2.14
N LEU A 65 -6.30 10.80 -2.93
CA LEU A 65 -5.46 11.94 -2.57
C LEU A 65 -6.25 13.26 -2.51
N GLU A 66 -7.30 13.41 -3.31
CA GLU A 66 -8.17 14.59 -3.33
C GLU A 66 -9.14 14.62 -2.14
N ASP A 67 -9.88 13.53 -1.91
CA ASP A 67 -10.99 13.50 -0.95
C ASP A 67 -10.61 12.90 0.42
N GLY A 68 -9.47 12.21 0.52
CA GLY A 68 -8.96 11.62 1.77
C GLY A 68 -9.81 10.50 2.37
N LYS A 69 -10.81 9.99 1.64
CA LYS A 69 -11.70 8.92 2.11
C LYS A 69 -11.45 7.64 1.32
N GLY A 70 -10.80 6.66 1.97
CA GLY A 70 -10.85 5.28 1.52
C GLY A 70 -12.26 4.73 1.77
N GLY A 71 -13.00 4.39 0.72
CA GLY A 71 -14.26 3.66 0.85
C GLY A 71 -14.02 2.22 1.33
N GLY A 72 -15.07 1.49 1.70
CA GLY A 72 -15.05 0.07 2.10
C GLY A 72 -14.67 -0.93 0.97
N SER A 73 -13.88 -0.48 0.01
CA SER A 73 -13.45 -1.24 -1.16
C SER A 73 -12.41 -2.30 -0.85
N PHE A 74 -12.21 -3.21 -1.81
CA PHE A 74 -11.20 -4.27 -1.75
C PHE A 74 -9.76 -3.76 -1.53
N ASP A 75 -9.47 -2.53 -1.93
CA ASP A 75 -8.15 -1.87 -1.88
C ASP A 75 -8.01 -0.90 -0.70
N SER A 76 -8.95 -0.86 0.24
CA SER A 76 -8.88 -0.04 1.46
C SER A 76 -7.54 -0.18 2.20
N PHE A 77 -6.98 -1.39 2.28
CA PHE A 77 -5.67 -1.66 2.88
C PHE A 77 -4.51 -0.92 2.20
N VAL A 78 -4.61 -0.63 0.90
CA VAL A 78 -3.61 0.14 0.14
C VAL A 78 -3.63 1.59 0.59
N PHE A 79 -4.81 2.15 0.81
CA PHE A 79 -4.97 3.53 1.28
C PHE A 79 -4.55 3.71 2.74
N GLU A 80 -4.84 2.74 3.61
CA GLU A 80 -4.32 2.72 4.99
C GLU A 80 -2.78 2.71 5.03
N LEU A 81 -2.16 1.96 4.12
CA LEU A 81 -0.71 1.96 3.93
C LEU A 81 -0.19 3.34 3.49
N LEU A 82 -0.86 3.98 2.54
CA LEU A 82 -0.50 5.31 2.06
C LEU A 82 -0.62 6.38 3.16
N GLU A 83 -1.63 6.31 4.03
CA GLU A 83 -1.71 7.20 5.20
C GLU A 83 -0.50 7.04 6.12
N LYS A 84 -0.07 5.81 6.45
CA LYS A 84 1.14 5.61 7.27
C LYS A 84 2.39 6.19 6.62
N ILE A 85 2.54 6.04 5.30
CA ILE A 85 3.66 6.62 4.55
C ILE A 85 3.62 8.15 4.61
N LYS A 86 2.44 8.74 4.37
CA LYS A 86 2.19 10.18 4.44
C LYS A 86 2.48 10.72 5.84
N GLU A 87 2.03 10.03 6.88
CA GLU A 87 2.29 10.37 8.28
C GLU A 87 3.79 10.37 8.60
N LEU A 88 4.52 9.34 8.15
CA LEU A 88 5.98 9.30 8.32
C LEU A 88 6.65 10.46 7.60
N TYR A 89 6.27 10.71 6.35
CA TYR A 89 6.83 11.75 5.50
C TYR A 89 6.64 13.14 6.12
N ILE A 90 5.43 13.44 6.58
CA ILE A 90 5.12 14.69 7.29
C ILE A 90 5.94 14.78 8.57
N SER A 91 5.97 13.72 9.39
CA SER A 91 6.71 13.71 10.65
C SER A 91 8.21 13.91 10.45
N LEU A 92 8.77 13.39 9.35
CA LEU A 92 10.16 13.59 8.97
C LEU A 92 10.43 15.05 8.58
N LEU A 93 9.65 15.59 7.63
CA LEU A 93 9.87 16.96 7.12
C LEU A 93 9.60 18.05 8.15
N THR A 94 8.69 17.80 9.08
CA THR A 94 8.37 18.73 10.18
C THR A 94 9.31 18.59 11.38
N GLY A 95 10.23 17.63 11.35
CA GLY A 95 11.12 17.34 12.48
C GLY A 95 10.44 16.74 13.70
N ASN A 96 9.21 16.22 13.57
CA ASN A 96 8.48 15.59 14.66
C ASN A 96 8.98 14.17 14.99
N LEU A 97 9.84 13.56 14.16
CA LEU A 97 10.46 12.27 14.47
C LEU A 97 11.70 12.44 15.35
N VAL A 98 11.78 11.64 16.41
CA VAL A 98 13.03 11.48 17.17
C VAL A 98 14.03 10.75 16.28
N SER A 99 15.01 11.48 15.76
CA SER A 99 15.95 10.97 14.75
C SER A 99 17.39 11.38 15.04
N ASN A 100 18.33 10.59 14.53
CA ASN A 100 19.76 10.87 14.56
C ASN A 100 20.35 10.44 13.20
N ASN A 101 20.80 11.42 12.41
CA ASN A 101 21.19 11.22 11.01
C ASN A 101 20.06 10.51 10.24
N GLU A 102 20.37 9.43 9.50
CA GLU A 102 19.40 8.65 8.71
C GLU A 102 18.65 7.57 9.54
N ARG A 103 18.63 7.71 10.87
CA ARG A 103 18.01 6.73 11.77
C ARG A 103 16.89 7.35 12.59
N VAL A 104 15.80 6.63 12.73
CA VAL A 104 14.63 7.02 13.52
C VAL A 104 14.56 6.15 14.76
N MET A 105 14.30 6.75 15.91
CA MET A 105 14.03 6.03 17.14
C MET A 105 12.67 5.37 17.05
N CYS A 106 12.61 4.08 17.33
CA CYS A 106 11.37 3.31 17.29
C CYS A 106 11.24 2.43 18.53
N LYS A 107 10.00 2.27 18.99
CA LYS A 107 9.63 1.29 20.01
C LYS A 107 9.23 -0.02 19.34
N VAL A 108 9.81 -1.12 19.79
CA VAL A 108 9.54 -2.46 19.24
C VAL A 108 8.26 -3.01 19.86
N THR A 109 7.31 -3.41 19.03
CA THR A 109 6.00 -3.95 19.44
C THR A 109 5.92 -5.46 19.31
N LYS A 110 6.70 -6.06 18.40
CA LYS A 110 6.82 -7.50 18.18
C LYS A 110 8.29 -7.87 17.99
N LYS A 111 8.70 -9.06 18.42
CA LYS A 111 10.08 -9.53 18.27
C LYS A 111 10.48 -9.52 16.80
N VAL A 112 11.62 -8.92 16.47
CA VAL A 112 12.11 -8.78 15.09
C VAL A 112 13.63 -8.93 15.04
N ILE A 113 14.16 -9.47 13.94
CA ILE A 113 15.59 -9.53 13.69
C ILE A 113 15.95 -8.45 12.67
N VAL A 114 16.82 -7.52 13.07
CA VAL A 114 17.32 -6.44 12.21
C VAL A 114 18.83 -6.46 12.23
N ASP A 115 19.47 -6.54 11.06
CA ASP A 115 20.93 -6.59 10.91
C ASP A 115 21.60 -7.67 11.80
N GLY A 116 20.97 -8.84 11.90
CA GLY A 116 21.45 -9.96 12.72
C GLY A 116 21.25 -9.80 14.23
N ARG A 117 20.66 -8.69 14.70
CA ARG A 117 20.32 -8.45 16.10
C ARG A 117 18.84 -8.77 16.35
N THR A 118 18.58 -9.49 17.42
CA THR A 118 17.21 -9.70 17.89
C THR A 118 16.80 -8.51 18.73
N LEU A 119 15.68 -7.90 18.37
CA LEU A 119 15.01 -6.87 19.15
C LEU A 119 13.74 -7.48 19.73
N ASP A 120 13.57 -7.39 21.04
CA ASP A 120 12.40 -7.92 21.74
C ASP A 120 11.35 -6.83 21.95
N LYS A 121 10.10 -7.26 22.22
CA LYS A 121 8.99 -6.34 22.46
C LYS A 121 9.32 -5.44 23.66
N GLY A 122 9.18 -4.14 23.46
CA GLY A 122 9.47 -3.10 24.46
C GLY A 122 10.81 -2.41 24.26
N ASP A 123 11.71 -2.98 23.46
CA ASP A 123 13.00 -2.36 23.15
C ASP A 123 12.81 -1.02 22.44
N ILE A 124 13.77 -0.11 22.65
CA ILE A 124 13.89 1.15 21.92
C ILE A 124 15.18 1.08 21.10
N ALA A 125 15.05 1.25 19.79
CA ALA A 125 16.19 1.16 18.88
C ALA A 125 16.15 2.27 17.83
N PHE A 126 17.33 2.77 17.44
CA PHE A 126 17.49 3.60 16.26
C PHE A 126 17.62 2.72 15.02
N LEU A 127 16.62 2.77 14.15
CA LEU A 127 16.56 1.98 12.93
C LEU A 127 16.80 2.86 11.69
N PRO A 128 17.52 2.36 10.67
CA PRO A 128 17.64 3.07 9.39
C PRO A 128 16.27 3.41 8.83
N ILE A 129 16.07 4.64 8.36
CA ILE A 129 14.75 5.11 7.88
C ILE A 129 14.13 4.20 6.81
N ARG A 130 14.96 3.62 5.93
CA ARG A 130 14.55 2.63 4.91
C ARG A 130 13.87 1.38 5.48
N LEU A 131 14.16 1.02 6.73
CA LEU A 131 13.56 -0.13 7.43
C LEU A 131 12.34 0.28 8.26
N VAL A 132 12.16 1.57 8.55
CA VAL A 132 11.11 2.05 9.45
C VAL A 132 9.73 1.83 8.84
N VAL A 133 9.54 2.25 7.58
CA VAL A 133 8.27 2.09 6.85
C VAL A 133 7.81 0.62 6.85
N PRO A 134 8.57 -0.34 6.29
CA PRO A 134 8.10 -1.73 6.19
C PRO A 134 7.86 -2.37 7.56
N LEU A 135 8.69 -2.09 8.57
CA LEU A 135 8.51 -2.63 9.91
C LEU A 135 7.32 -2.02 10.64
N TRP A 136 7.01 -0.75 10.40
CA TRP A 136 5.87 -0.07 11.01
C TRP A 136 4.55 -0.50 10.37
N ILE A 137 4.52 -0.67 9.05
CA ILE A 137 3.36 -1.24 8.33
C ILE A 137 3.04 -2.62 8.88
N ALA A 138 4.06 -3.47 9.03
CA ALA A 138 3.93 -4.82 9.58
C ALA A 138 3.79 -4.85 11.13
N GLU A 139 3.67 -3.67 11.76
CA GLU A 139 3.45 -3.49 13.20
C GLU A 139 4.50 -4.16 14.10
N TYR A 140 5.74 -4.27 13.63
CA TYR A 140 6.88 -4.70 14.45
C TYR A 140 7.46 -3.57 15.29
N ILE A 141 7.23 -2.33 14.85
CA ILE A 141 7.72 -1.12 15.53
C ILE A 141 6.69 0.01 15.48
N ILE A 142 6.88 1.02 16.32
CA ILE A 142 6.20 2.32 16.27
C ILE A 142 7.29 3.41 16.31
N PRO A 143 7.34 4.33 15.32
CA PRO A 143 8.25 5.48 15.35
C PRO A 143 7.95 6.39 16.54
N CYS A 144 8.98 6.83 17.25
CA CYS A 144 8.84 7.77 18.35
C CYS A 144 8.74 9.21 17.82
N LYS A 145 7.73 9.94 18.28
CA LYS A 145 7.51 11.35 17.95
C LYS A 145 7.87 12.26 19.12
N LEU A 146 8.21 13.51 18.84
CA LEU A 146 8.45 14.55 19.86
C LEU A 146 7.15 15.04 20.48
N VAL A 147 6.10 15.14 19.66
CA VAL A 147 4.75 15.50 20.06
C VAL A 147 3.77 14.47 19.51
N ASP A 148 2.94 13.93 20.39
CA ASP A 148 1.79 13.11 20.03
C ASP A 148 0.68 14.05 19.53
N ASN A 149 0.32 13.92 18.25
CA ASN A 149 -0.83 14.61 17.64
C ASN A 149 -2.09 13.75 17.79
#